data_AF-A0AB35HCP6-F1
#
_entry.id   AF-A0AB35HCP6-F1
#
_cell.length_a   1.000
_cell.length_b   1.000
_cell.length_c   1.000
_cell.angle_alpha   90.00
_cell.angle_beta   90.00
_cell.angle_gamma   90.00
#
_symmetry.space_group_name_H-M   'P 1'
#
loop_
_entity.id
_entity.type
_entity.pdbx_description
1 polymer ?
#
loop_
_entity_poly.entity_id
_entity_poly.type
_entity_poly.pdbx_seq_one_letter_code
_entity_poly.pdbx_strand_id
1 'polypeptide(L)' 'MEAGYAPFNWSQQTDENNALPIQGQNSYAGGYDVQIAKKVADGLGKKLVIVQTKWDGLAPALQSGK' A
#
# COMPACT_ATOMS: atom_id res chain seq x y z
N MET A 1 2.03 0.87 5.15
CA MET A 1 2.75 -0.23 4.46
C MET A 1 4.15 0.25 4.10
N GLU A 2 5.18 -0.59 4.19
CA GLU A 2 6.57 -0.15 3.93
C GLU A 2 6.84 0.20 2.46
N ALA A 3 6.30 -0.59 1.53
CA ALA A 3 6.51 -0.45 0.10
C ALA A 3 8.01 -0.52 -0.29
N GLY A 4 8.76 -1.42 0.34
CA GLY A 4 10.21 -1.60 0.15
C GLY A 4 10.68 -3.03 -0.13
N TYR A 5 9.77 -3.99 -0.20
CA TYR A 5 10.06 -5.42 -0.22
C TYR A 5 9.39 -6.15 -1.40
N ALA A 6 10.06 -6.21 -2.55
CA ALA A 6 9.60 -6.98 -3.70
C ALA A 6 9.74 -8.50 -3.45
N PRO A 7 8.83 -9.35 -3.98
CA PRO A 7 7.66 -9.02 -4.80
C PRO A 7 6.37 -8.78 -3.99
N PHE A 8 6.47 -8.59 -2.67
CA PHE A 8 5.32 -8.54 -1.77
C PHE A 8 4.70 -7.14 -1.69
N ASN A 9 5.51 -6.11 -1.45
CA ASN A 9 5.11 -4.71 -1.51
C ASN A 9 6.31 -3.83 -1.86
N TRP A 10 6.35 -3.17 -3.01
CA TRP A 10 7.45 -2.26 -3.39
C TRP A 10 6.92 -0.97 -4.02
N SER A 11 7.72 0.09 -4.01
CA SER A 11 7.41 1.34 -4.71
C SER A 11 8.00 1.37 -6.13
N GLN A 12 7.24 1.93 -7.07
CA GLN A 12 7.63 2.11 -8.46
C GLN A 12 7.08 3.44 -9.02
N GLN A 13 7.57 3.86 -10.18
CA GLN A 13 7.23 5.16 -10.79
C GLN A 13 5.94 5.13 -11.62
N THR A 14 5.56 3.97 -12.14
CA THR A 14 4.40 3.79 -13.03
C THR A 14 3.33 2.93 -12.36
N ASP A 15 2.14 2.87 -12.94
CA ASP A 15 1.01 2.02 -12.51
C ASP A 15 1.09 0.59 -13.06
N GLU A 16 2.24 0.21 -13.65
CA GLU A 16 2.51 -1.14 -14.15
C GLU A 16 2.26 -2.21 -13.09
N ASN A 17 1.98 -3.44 -13.53
CA ASN A 17 1.69 -4.57 -12.64
C ASN A 17 0.49 -4.33 -11.70
N ASN A 18 -0.46 -3.49 -12.12
CA ASN A 18 -1.64 -3.10 -11.33
C ASN A 18 -1.27 -2.36 -10.03
N ALA A 19 -0.17 -1.62 -10.04
CA ALA A 19 0.25 -0.84 -8.88
C ALA A 19 -0.76 0.29 -8.60
N LEU A 20 -0.90 0.62 -7.33
CA LEU A 20 -1.86 1.62 -6.85
C LEU A 20 -1.12 2.85 -6.32
N PRO A 21 -1.66 4.07 -6.52
CA PRO A 21 -0.99 5.30 -6.11
C PRO A 21 -0.81 5.34 -4.59
N ILE A 22 0.37 5.77 -4.15
CA ILE A 22 0.66 6.03 -2.75
C ILE A 22 0.15 7.43 -2.40
N GLN A 23 -0.68 7.53 -1.37
CA GLN A 23 -1.27 8.79 -0.94
C GLN A 23 -0.17 9.79 -0.54
N GLY A 24 -0.23 10.98 -1.14
CA GLY A 24 0.71 12.07 -0.86
C GLY A 24 2.08 11.92 -1.55
N GLN A 25 2.22 10.99 -2.49
CA GLN A 25 3.45 10.81 -3.27
C GLN A 25 3.17 10.71 -4.78
N ASN A 26 4.19 10.98 -5.59
CA ASN A 26 4.18 10.74 -7.04
C ASN A 26 4.77 9.36 -7.36
N SER A 27 4.32 8.33 -6.66
CA SER A 27 4.79 6.95 -6.80
C SER A 27 3.65 5.97 -6.55
N TYR A 28 3.82 4.74 -7.01
CA TYR A 28 2.84 3.68 -6.90
C TYR A 28 3.41 2.54 -6.06
N ALA A 29 2.55 1.83 -5.32
CA ALA A 29 2.90 0.59 -4.66
C ALA A 29 2.40 -0.60 -5.48
N GLY A 30 3.31 -1.52 -5.81
CA GLY A 30 3.02 -2.80 -6.44
C GLY A 30 3.23 -3.97 -5.47
N GLY A 31 2.79 -5.15 -5.90
CA GLY A 31 3.07 -6.43 -5.24
C GLY A 31 1.88 -7.16 -4.66
N TYR A 32 2.15 -8.37 -4.18
CA TYR A 32 1.14 -9.29 -3.66
C TYR A 32 0.24 -8.64 -2.60
N ASP A 33 0.82 -7.96 -1.61
CA ASP A 33 0.08 -7.35 -0.50
C ASP A 33 -0.90 -6.29 -1.01
N VAL A 34 -0.49 -5.52 -2.03
CA VAL A 34 -1.32 -4.49 -2.67
C VAL A 34 -2.52 -5.12 -3.39
N GLN A 35 -2.30 -6.22 -4.12
CA GLN A 35 -3.37 -6.90 -4.84
C GLN A 35 -4.36 -7.57 -3.89
N ILE A 36 -3.89 -8.14 -2.77
CA ILE A 36 -4.76 -8.70 -1.74
C ILE A 36 -5.55 -7.59 -1.05
N ALA A 37 -4.91 -6.49 -0.67
CA ALA A 37 -5.59 -5.34 -0.07
C ALA A 37 -6.69 -4.80 -1.00
N LYS A 38 -6.45 -4.75 -2.32
CA LYS A 38 -7.44 -4.32 -3.30
C LYS A 38 -8.65 -5.25 -3.31
N LYS A 39 -8.43 -6.57 -3.43
CA LYS A 39 -9.52 -7.57 -3.41
C LYS A 39 -10.35 -7.50 -2.13
N VAL A 40 -9.70 -7.32 -0.98
CA VAL A 40 -10.39 -7.18 0.31
C VAL A 40 -11.23 -5.90 0.35
N ALA A 41 -10.67 -4.77 -0.09
CA ALA A 41 -11.39 -3.50 -0.12
C ALA A 41 -12.61 -3.56 -1.06
N ASP A 42 -12.46 -4.14 -2.25
CA ASP A 42 -13.54 -4.34 -3.21
C ASP A 42 -14.65 -5.24 -2.62
N GLY A 43 -14.27 -6.34 -1.96
CA GLY A 43 -15.22 -7.24 -1.29
C GLY A 43 -15.96 -6.60 -0.11
N LEU A 44 -15.38 -5.57 0.51
CA LEU A 44 -16.00 -4.81 1.60
C LEU A 44 -16.72 -3.54 1.12
N GLY A 45 -16.71 -3.23 -0.18
CA GLY A 45 -17.24 -1.97 -0.72
C GLY A 45 -16.52 -0.73 -0.16
N LYS A 46 -15.22 -0.86 0.15
CA LYS A 46 -14.38 0.22 0.70
C LYS A 46 -13.40 0.72 -0.35
N LYS A 47 -13.05 2.00 -0.27
CA LYS A 47 -11.97 2.57 -1.06
C LYS A 47 -10.63 2.23 -0.42
N LEU A 48 -9.76 1.54 -1.16
CA LEU A 48 -8.38 1.30 -0.74
C LEU A 48 -7.56 2.60 -0.83
N VAL A 49 -6.81 2.90 0.23
CA VAL A 49 -5.84 4.00 0.30
C VAL A 49 -4.52 3.45 0.77
N ILE A 50 -3.46 3.65 -0.02
CA ILE A 50 -2.11 3.19 0.34
C ILE A 50 -1.35 4.34 0.96
N VAL A 51 -0.88 4.15 2.19
CA VAL A 51 0.00 5.08 2.90
C VAL A 51 1.34 4.39 3.14
N GLN A 52 2.42 5.02 2.68
CA GLN A 52 3.76 4.54 2.98
C GLN A 52 4.14 4.85 4.41
N THR A 53 4.63 3.86 5.14
CA THR A 53 5.01 3.97 6.55
C THR A 53 6.26 3.15 6.78
N LYS A 54 7.28 3.75 7.39
CA LYS A 54 8.49 3.03 7.79
C LYS A 54 8.15 1.86 8.72
N TRP A 55 8.93 0.79 8.67
CA TRP A 55 8.74 -0.42 9.47
C TRP A 55 8.50 -0.11 10.96
N ASP A 56 9.40 0.63 11.59
CA ASP A 56 9.30 1.01 13.01
C ASP A 56 8.09 1.89 13.33
N GLY A 57 7.52 2.55 12.31
CA GLY A 57 6.34 3.39 12.42
C GLY A 57 5.01 2.65 12.28
N LEU A 58 5.01 1.37 11.90
CA LEU A 58 3.78 0.62 11.63
C LEU A 58 2.94 0.38 12.88
N ALA A 59 3.54 -0.14 13.96
CA ALA A 59 2.81 -0.42 15.20
C ALA A 59 2.23 0.86 15.84
N PRO A 60 2.99 1.97 15.96
CA PRO A 60 2.43 3.25 16.42
C PRO A 60 1.33 3.82 15.52
N ALA A 61 1.47 3.70 14.19
CA ALA A 61 0.44 4.17 13.25
C ALA A 61 -0.88 3.41 13.46
N LEU A 62 -0.81 2.09 13.62
CA LEU A 62 -1.98 1.26 13.90
C LEU A 62 -2.67 1.66 15.21
N GLN A 63 -1.89 1.86 16.28
CA GLN A 63 -2.42 2.24 17.59
C GLN A 63 -3.07 3.63 17.59
N SER A 64 -2.56 4.55 16.77
CA SER A 64 -3.10 5.92 16.66
C SER A 64 -4.30 6.04 15.72
N GLY A 65 -4.75 4.94 15.10
CA GLY A 65 -5.86 4.95 14.14
C GLY A 65 -5.51 5.70 12.84
N LYS A 66 -4.22 5.74 12.51
CA LYS A 66 -3.72 6.39 11.30
C LYS A 66 -3.83 5.49 10.07
#